data_AF-A0A7X7YFJ5-F1
#
_entry.id   AF-A0A7X7YFJ5-F1
#
_cell.length_a   1.000
_cell.length_b   1.000
_cell.length_c   1.000
_cell.angle_alpha   90.00
_cell.angle_beta   90.00
_cell.angle_gamma   90.00
#
_symmetry.space_group_name_H-M   'P 1'
#
loop_
_entity.id
_entity.type
_entity.pdbx_description
1 polymer ?
#
loop_
_entity_poly.entity_id
_entity_poly.type
_entity_poly.pdbx_seq_one_letter_code
_entity_poly.pdbx_strand_id
1 'polypeptide(L)'
;APPAPRPVRVLASGERKRYDLKVGFPAAAVEEADEASPEYWPALVGEVADHVRANRSTLVFGNSRRLVEKLTRSLNDAAGGELVYSHHGSLAREIRQVVEERLKAGALRGIVATSSLELGIDVGALDEVVLVQTPHSLASAAQRIGRAGHTVGGVARARFVPLFARDLLDAAVVAEAVAAGEIEPLRPIAGALDVLAQVVVSATASETWGVDELFALLRQAYPYRNLPRRHFDLVLEMLAGRYSSGRVRELDPVVSIDRVAGTVRGRPGAARRVYASGGTIPDRGYFRLRLTDTRALIGELDEEFVWERAVGDSFCFGVRTYRIVQVTDSDVLVRPANGPAGLAPFWRADERDRPFERAEKVARFLEEVEPHLGDPDFPERLAADGRLTPGAAKALQRVLIGQRDATGTLPHRHRVVVEHVADPQQPGPAGQVVIHTFWGGKVNRPFALALQAAWGERHGGELSVVHDDDCLILSLPGEVAAGELLGLVRPESLEELLRARLAATGFWGARFR
;
A
#
# COMPACT_ATOMS: atom_id res chain seq x y z
N ALA A 1 30.87 -8.54 -21.21
CA ALA A 1 29.54 -8.62 -21.87
C ALA A 1 28.51 -9.09 -20.85
N PRO A 2 27.23 -8.70 -20.95
CA PRO A 2 26.18 -9.32 -20.13
C PRO A 2 26.13 -10.83 -20.41
N PRO A 3 25.84 -11.67 -19.39
CA PRO A 3 25.74 -13.11 -19.61
C PRO A 3 24.61 -13.43 -20.59
N ALA A 4 24.81 -14.48 -21.40
CA ALA A 4 23.78 -14.96 -22.30
C ALA A 4 22.55 -15.41 -21.47
N PRO A 5 21.32 -14.99 -21.82
CA PRO A 5 20.12 -15.45 -21.15
C PRO A 5 20.00 -16.97 -21.22
N ARG A 6 19.64 -17.61 -20.10
CA ARG A 6 19.28 -19.04 -20.11
C ARG A 6 18.00 -19.21 -20.93
N PRO A 7 17.89 -20.26 -21.76
CA PRO A 7 16.65 -20.53 -22.47
C PRO A 7 15.54 -20.85 -21.47
N VAL A 8 14.45 -20.09 -21.52
CA VAL A 8 13.25 -20.29 -20.71
C VAL A 8 12.08 -20.60 -21.64
N ARG A 9 11.42 -21.74 -21.43
CA ARG A 9 10.18 -22.07 -22.13
C ARG A 9 9.00 -21.69 -21.26
N VAL A 10 8.24 -20.68 -21.68
CA VAL A 10 6.99 -20.30 -21.02
C VAL A 10 5.89 -21.27 -21.45
N LEU A 11 5.27 -21.93 -20.47
CA LEU A 11 4.07 -22.72 -20.69
C LEU A 11 2.86 -21.85 -20.31
N ALA A 12 2.05 -21.50 -21.30
CA ALA A 12 0.82 -20.74 -21.09
C ALA A 12 -0.38 -21.62 -21.48
N SER A 13 -1.35 -21.73 -20.58
CA SER A 13 -2.64 -22.38 -20.90
C SER A 13 -3.56 -21.39 -21.62
N GLY A 14 -4.32 -21.89 -22.59
CA GLY A 14 -5.41 -21.13 -23.21
C GLY A 14 -6.70 -21.14 -22.38
N GLU A 15 -6.76 -21.96 -21.32
CA GLU A 15 -7.92 -22.03 -20.44
C GLU A 15 -8.07 -20.73 -19.64
N ARG A 16 -9.25 -20.11 -19.74
CA ARG A 16 -9.61 -18.96 -18.93
C ARG A 16 -10.35 -19.41 -17.68
N LYS A 17 -9.94 -18.90 -16.53
CA LYS A 17 -10.68 -19.10 -15.28
C LYS A 17 -12.05 -18.44 -15.41
N ARG A 18 -13.10 -19.16 -15.00
CA ARG A 18 -14.46 -18.62 -14.92
C ARG A 18 -14.67 -17.98 -13.56
N TYR A 19 -15.28 -16.81 -13.55
CA TYR A 19 -15.56 -16.05 -12.34
C TYR A 19 -17.07 -15.81 -12.18
N ASP A 20 -17.54 -15.88 -10.95
CA ASP A 20 -18.83 -15.36 -10.50
C ASP A 20 -18.51 -14.22 -9.52
N LEU A 21 -18.40 -13.00 -10.05
CA LEU A 21 -18.07 -11.81 -9.26
C LEU A 21 -19.33 -10.98 -9.07
N LYS A 22 -19.56 -10.53 -7.83
CA LYS A 22 -20.59 -9.54 -7.52
C LYS A 22 -20.01 -8.41 -6.68
N VAL A 23 -20.43 -7.18 -6.96
CA VAL A 23 -20.13 -5.98 -6.19
C VAL A 23 -21.41 -5.53 -5.51
N GLY A 24 -21.45 -5.69 -4.19
CA GLY A 24 -22.51 -5.24 -3.31
C GLY A 24 -22.29 -3.81 -2.83
N PHE A 25 -23.34 -3.18 -2.35
CA PHE A 25 -23.25 -1.97 -1.52
C PHE A 25 -24.53 -1.90 -0.67
N PRO A 26 -24.43 -1.85 0.67
CA PRO A 26 -25.60 -1.88 1.55
C PRO A 26 -26.63 -0.81 1.19
N ALA A 27 -27.90 -1.21 1.05
CA ALA A 27 -29.00 -0.33 0.65
C ALA A 27 -29.17 0.89 1.57
N ALA A 28 -28.92 0.73 2.87
CA ALA A 28 -28.99 1.81 3.86
C ALA A 28 -27.96 2.95 3.58
N ALA A 29 -26.78 2.63 3.03
CA ALA A 29 -25.81 3.65 2.63
C ALA A 29 -26.13 4.30 1.27
N VAL A 30 -27.03 3.70 0.48
CA VAL A 30 -27.50 4.30 -0.76
C VAL A 30 -28.26 5.59 -0.45
N GLU A 31 -29.11 5.59 0.58
CA GLU A 31 -30.03 6.71 0.87
C GLU A 31 -29.34 7.94 1.48
N GLU A 32 -28.43 7.77 2.44
CA GLU A 32 -27.76 8.88 3.12
C GLU A 32 -26.42 9.30 2.50
N ALA A 33 -25.81 8.44 1.66
CA ALA A 33 -24.44 8.62 1.14
C ALA A 33 -23.41 9.01 2.23
N ASP A 34 -23.68 8.62 3.48
CA ASP A 34 -22.84 8.95 4.62
C ASP A 34 -22.33 7.65 5.26
N GLU A 35 -21.05 7.38 5.07
CA GLU A 35 -20.33 6.28 5.72
C GLU A 35 -20.24 6.45 7.24
N ALA A 36 -20.47 7.66 7.75
CA ALA A 36 -20.61 7.95 9.16
C ALA A 36 -21.98 7.53 9.71
N SER A 37 -22.91 7.09 8.86
CA SER A 37 -24.18 6.53 9.31
C SER A 37 -23.93 5.34 10.23
N PRO A 38 -24.41 5.38 11.49
CA PRO A 38 -24.23 4.30 12.46
C PRO A 38 -24.76 2.94 11.98
N GLU A 39 -25.65 2.95 10.99
CA GLU A 39 -26.34 1.79 10.44
C GLU A 39 -25.56 1.05 9.35
N TYR A 40 -24.56 1.69 8.74
CA TYR A 40 -23.81 1.11 7.64
C TYR A 40 -23.03 -0.14 8.05
N TRP A 41 -22.26 -0.06 9.15
CA TRP A 41 -21.45 -1.17 9.63
C TRP A 41 -22.29 -2.41 10.00
N PRO A 42 -23.38 -2.28 10.77
CA PRO A 42 -24.32 -3.38 10.98
C PRO A 42 -24.87 -4.01 9.69
N ALA A 43 -25.26 -3.20 8.70
CA ALA A 43 -25.79 -3.70 7.43
C ALA A 43 -24.73 -4.48 6.64
N LEU A 44 -23.51 -3.94 6.57
CA LEU A 44 -22.37 -4.60 5.95
C LEU A 44 -22.04 -5.93 6.62
N VAL A 45 -22.00 -5.96 7.96
CA VAL A 45 -21.76 -7.19 8.73
C VAL A 45 -22.87 -8.21 8.48
N GLY A 46 -24.13 -7.76 8.37
CA GLY A 46 -25.27 -8.59 8.00
C GLY A 46 -25.08 -9.27 6.65
N GLU A 47 -24.75 -8.49 5.61
CA GLU A 47 -24.47 -9.01 4.25
C GLU A 47 -23.34 -10.04 4.25
N VAL A 48 -22.22 -9.75 4.92
CA VAL A 48 -21.10 -10.69 5.03
C VAL A 48 -21.50 -11.95 5.79
N ALA A 49 -22.28 -11.83 6.87
CA ALA A 49 -22.75 -12.97 7.65
C ALA A 49 -23.69 -13.87 6.83
N ASP A 50 -24.55 -13.29 5.98
CA ASP A 50 -25.43 -14.04 5.10
C ASP A 50 -24.64 -14.84 4.06
N HIS A 51 -23.60 -14.24 3.48
CA HIS A 51 -22.65 -14.95 2.63
C HIS A 51 -21.95 -16.10 3.36
N VAL A 52 -21.49 -15.91 4.60
CA VAL A 52 -20.86 -16.98 5.38
C VAL A 52 -21.86 -18.10 5.70
N ARG A 53 -23.10 -17.78 6.05
CA ARG A 53 -24.15 -18.76 6.38
C ARG A 53 -24.62 -19.56 5.18
N ALA A 54 -24.68 -18.94 4.00
CA ALA A 54 -25.11 -19.57 2.76
C ALA A 54 -24.14 -20.63 2.23
N ASN A 55 -22.88 -20.59 2.68
CA ASN A 55 -21.82 -21.47 2.20
C ASN A 55 -21.40 -22.50 3.27
N ARG A 56 -20.70 -23.56 2.85
CA ARG A 56 -20.04 -24.50 3.77
C ARG A 56 -18.72 -23.91 4.25
N SER A 57 -17.98 -23.25 3.37
CA SER A 57 -16.69 -22.63 3.69
C SER A 57 -16.48 -21.32 2.92
N THR A 58 -16.25 -20.25 3.68
CA THR A 58 -16.05 -18.89 3.15
C THR A 58 -14.73 -18.31 3.64
N LEU A 59 -13.95 -17.70 2.75
CA LEU A 59 -12.84 -16.83 3.16
C LEU A 59 -13.26 -15.37 3.05
N VAL A 60 -13.19 -14.65 4.16
CA VAL A 60 -13.42 -13.20 4.20
C VAL A 60 -12.08 -12.51 4.30
N PHE A 61 -11.70 -11.70 3.33
CA PHE A 61 -10.47 -10.92 3.39
C PHE A 61 -10.73 -9.50 3.88
N GLY A 62 -9.88 -9.03 4.79
CA GLY A 62 -9.77 -7.61 5.15
C GLY A 62 -8.35 -7.10 4.88
N ASN A 63 -8.23 -5.81 4.57
CA ASN A 63 -6.94 -5.21 4.20
C ASN A 63 -6.02 -4.91 5.39
N SER A 64 -6.51 -4.92 6.63
CA SER A 64 -5.70 -4.69 7.83
C SER A 64 -6.04 -5.67 8.95
N ARG A 65 -5.09 -5.89 9.87
CA ARG A 65 -5.33 -6.73 11.07
C ARG A 65 -6.48 -6.18 11.92
N ARG A 66 -6.53 -4.86 12.08
CA ARG A 66 -7.60 -4.19 12.83
C ARG A 66 -8.98 -4.44 12.21
N LEU A 67 -9.08 -4.37 10.88
CA LEU A 67 -10.33 -4.67 10.17
C LEU A 67 -10.73 -6.14 10.33
N VAL A 68 -9.77 -7.06 10.19
CA VAL A 68 -9.99 -8.50 10.39
C VAL A 68 -10.53 -8.82 11.78
N GLU A 69 -9.93 -8.27 12.82
CA GLU A 69 -10.39 -8.46 14.21
C GLU A 69 -11.76 -7.84 14.45
N LYS A 70 -12.00 -6.62 13.93
CA LYS A 70 -13.29 -5.94 14.02
C LYS A 70 -14.40 -6.76 13.34
N LEU A 71 -14.16 -7.23 12.12
CA LEU A 71 -15.10 -8.07 11.37
C LEU A 71 -15.38 -9.38 12.07
N THR A 72 -14.34 -10.09 12.53
CA THR A 72 -14.50 -11.38 13.24
C THR A 72 -15.40 -11.23 14.45
N ARG A 73 -15.17 -10.20 15.28
CA ARG A 73 -16.00 -9.90 16.43
C ARG A 73 -17.44 -9.59 16.01
N SER A 74 -17.64 -8.63 15.11
CA SER A 74 -18.99 -8.23 14.70
C SER A 74 -19.79 -9.37 14.06
N LEU A 75 -19.15 -10.23 13.27
CA LEU A 75 -19.81 -11.39 12.65
C LEU A 75 -20.24 -12.43 13.70
N ASN A 76 -19.39 -12.70 14.69
CA ASN A 76 -19.70 -13.65 15.75
C ASN A 76 -20.78 -13.10 16.71
N ASP A 77 -20.70 -11.81 17.04
CA ASP A 77 -21.72 -11.12 17.84
C ASP A 77 -23.08 -11.17 17.14
N ALA A 78 -23.13 -10.85 15.83
CA ALA A 78 -24.34 -10.91 15.02
C ALA A 78 -24.87 -12.35 14.81
N ALA A 79 -24.02 -13.36 14.99
CA ALA A 79 -24.40 -14.77 14.91
C ALA A 79 -24.80 -15.37 16.27
N GLY A 80 -24.55 -14.68 17.39
CA GLY A 80 -24.74 -15.21 18.73
C GLY A 80 -23.79 -16.37 19.08
N GLY A 81 -22.66 -16.48 18.39
CA GLY A 81 -21.71 -17.59 18.54
C GLY A 81 -20.56 -17.56 17.52
N GLU A 82 -19.66 -18.54 17.60
CA GLU A 82 -18.51 -18.64 16.69
C GLU A 82 -18.97 -19.07 15.28
N LEU A 83 -19.17 -18.08 14.41
CA LEU A 83 -19.43 -18.26 12.98
C LEU A 83 -18.12 -18.29 12.17
N VAL A 84 -17.20 -17.40 12.54
CA VAL A 84 -15.91 -17.19 11.89
C VAL A 84 -14.77 -17.08 12.90
N TYR A 85 -13.54 -17.27 12.42
CA TYR A 85 -12.32 -17.08 13.22
C TYR A 85 -11.31 -16.19 12.47
N SER A 86 -10.50 -15.42 13.19
CA SER A 86 -9.52 -14.53 12.56
C SER A 86 -8.22 -15.26 12.18
N HIS A 87 -7.57 -14.83 11.11
CA HIS A 87 -6.30 -15.40 10.66
C HIS A 87 -5.34 -14.33 10.13
N HIS A 88 -4.22 -14.15 10.82
CA HIS A 88 -3.17 -13.21 10.42
C HIS A 88 -1.79 -13.62 10.96
N GLY A 89 -0.72 -13.03 10.40
CA GLY A 89 0.66 -13.41 10.70
C GLY A 89 1.08 -13.30 12.17
N SER A 90 0.39 -12.52 13.00
CA SER A 90 0.66 -12.42 14.45
C SER A 90 0.13 -13.61 15.27
N LEU A 91 -0.67 -14.51 14.67
CA LEU A 91 -1.12 -15.71 15.37
C LEU A 91 -0.01 -16.78 15.36
N ALA A 92 0.12 -17.48 16.48
CA ALA A 92 1.02 -18.61 16.62
C ALA A 92 0.72 -19.67 15.53
N ARG A 93 1.77 -20.35 15.05
CA ARG A 93 1.67 -21.31 13.95
C ARG A 93 0.66 -22.41 14.27
N GLU A 94 0.66 -22.87 15.51
CA GLU A 94 -0.21 -23.94 16.02
C GLU A 94 -1.68 -23.53 15.96
N ILE A 95 -1.99 -22.28 16.32
CA ILE A 95 -3.36 -21.73 16.23
C ILE A 95 -3.79 -21.67 14.76
N ARG A 96 -2.92 -21.15 13.88
CA ARG A 96 -3.21 -21.07 12.45
C ARG A 96 -3.54 -22.44 11.84
N GLN A 97 -2.74 -23.45 12.17
CA GLN A 97 -2.98 -24.84 11.74
C GLN A 97 -4.32 -25.38 12.22
N VAL A 98 -4.66 -25.20 13.50
CA VAL A 98 -5.95 -25.63 14.06
C VAL A 98 -7.12 -24.97 13.33
N VAL A 99 -7.03 -23.67 13.04
CA VAL A 99 -8.09 -22.93 12.34
C VAL A 99 -8.25 -23.41 10.89
N GLU A 100 -7.13 -23.62 10.18
CA GLU A 100 -7.11 -24.18 8.83
C GLU A 100 -7.74 -25.59 8.78
N GLU A 101 -7.40 -26.46 9.74
CA GLU A 101 -7.98 -27.81 9.87
C GLU A 101 -9.48 -27.79 10.18
N ARG A 102 -9.92 -26.90 11.07
CA ARG A 102 -11.35 -26.73 11.39
C ARG A 102 -12.17 -26.30 10.18
N LEU A 103 -11.64 -25.39 9.36
CA LEU A 103 -12.29 -24.99 8.10
C LEU A 103 -12.34 -26.16 7.12
N LYS A 104 -11.22 -26.88 6.93
CA LYS A 104 -11.14 -28.05 6.04
C LYS A 104 -12.11 -29.17 6.45
N ALA A 105 -12.28 -29.38 7.75
CA ALA A 105 -13.23 -30.33 8.32
C ALA A 105 -14.70 -29.86 8.25
N GLY A 106 -14.96 -28.60 7.91
CA GLY A 106 -16.30 -28.01 7.92
C GLY A 106 -16.85 -27.69 9.32
N ALA A 107 -15.99 -27.72 10.34
CA ALA A 107 -16.33 -27.35 11.73
C ALA A 107 -16.34 -25.83 11.94
N LEU A 108 -15.82 -25.07 10.98
CA LEU A 108 -15.84 -23.61 10.93
C LEU A 108 -16.42 -23.18 9.58
N ARG A 109 -17.36 -22.23 9.57
CA ARG A 109 -18.02 -21.77 8.33
C ARG A 109 -17.19 -20.75 7.56
N GLY A 110 -16.33 -20.00 8.24
CA GLY A 110 -15.42 -19.12 7.54
C GLY A 110 -14.24 -18.63 8.35
N ILE A 111 -13.23 -18.13 7.65
CA ILE A 111 -12.07 -17.48 8.24
C ILE A 111 -12.04 -16.03 7.75
N VAL A 112 -11.80 -15.09 8.67
CA VAL A 112 -11.52 -13.69 8.34
C VAL A 112 -10.01 -13.48 8.34
N ALA A 113 -9.41 -13.13 7.20
CA ALA A 113 -7.96 -13.10 7.05
C ALA A 113 -7.41 -11.83 6.39
N THR A 114 -6.15 -11.52 6.69
CA THR A 114 -5.36 -10.60 5.86
C THR A 114 -4.76 -11.34 4.66
N SER A 115 -3.70 -10.81 4.04
CA SER A 115 -2.93 -11.53 3.00
C SER A 115 -2.25 -12.82 3.47
N SER A 116 -2.39 -13.19 4.76
CA SER A 116 -1.84 -14.43 5.32
C SER A 116 -2.39 -15.72 4.67
N LEU A 117 -3.60 -15.66 4.10
CA LEU A 117 -4.20 -16.77 3.33
C LEU A 117 -4.25 -16.49 1.82
N GLU A 118 -3.56 -15.45 1.34
CA GLU A 118 -3.58 -15.06 -0.08
C GLU A 118 -2.87 -16.08 -0.98
N LEU A 119 -1.74 -16.64 -0.51
CA LEU A 119 -0.89 -17.57 -1.27
C LEU A 119 -0.71 -18.94 -0.58
N GLY A 120 -0.74 -20.03 -1.36
CA GLY A 120 -0.05 -21.29 -1.04
C GLY A 120 -0.59 -22.22 0.05
N ILE A 121 -1.83 -22.10 0.52
CA ILE A 121 -2.41 -23.02 1.53
C ILE A 121 -3.43 -24.00 0.92
N ASP A 122 -3.49 -25.22 1.47
CA ASP A 122 -4.49 -26.25 1.19
C ASP A 122 -5.58 -26.26 2.27
N VAL A 123 -6.43 -25.22 2.29
CA VAL A 123 -7.61 -25.15 3.16
C VAL A 123 -8.82 -25.91 2.58
N GLY A 124 -8.61 -26.73 1.55
CA GLY A 124 -9.66 -27.46 0.86
C GLY A 124 -10.47 -26.62 -0.14
N ALA A 125 -11.59 -27.17 -0.60
CA ALA A 125 -12.47 -26.53 -1.57
C ALA A 125 -13.32 -25.45 -0.89
N LEU A 126 -13.04 -24.19 -1.22
CA LEU A 126 -13.80 -23.03 -0.76
C LEU A 126 -14.94 -22.72 -1.72
N ASP A 127 -16.10 -22.39 -1.17
CA ASP A 127 -17.30 -22.08 -1.96
C ASP A 127 -17.27 -20.64 -2.47
N GLU A 128 -16.84 -19.70 -1.63
CA GLU A 128 -16.89 -18.27 -1.90
C GLU A 128 -15.78 -17.51 -1.18
N VAL A 129 -15.31 -16.44 -1.82
CA VAL A 129 -14.43 -15.44 -1.23
C VAL A 129 -15.18 -14.11 -1.08
N VAL A 130 -15.16 -13.53 0.11
CA VAL A 130 -15.71 -12.20 0.37
C VAL A 130 -14.55 -11.24 0.57
N LEU A 131 -14.52 -10.14 -0.17
CA LEU A 131 -13.51 -9.10 -0.10
C LEU A 131 -14.12 -7.88 0.59
N VAL A 132 -13.86 -7.72 1.88
CA VAL A 132 -14.28 -6.54 2.64
C VAL A 132 -13.19 -5.48 2.50
N GLN A 133 -13.55 -4.39 1.83
CA GLN A 133 -12.64 -3.44 1.21
C GLN A 133 -11.92 -3.98 -0.03
N THR A 134 -11.83 -3.17 -1.09
CA THR A 134 -11.17 -3.59 -2.32
C THR A 134 -9.67 -3.85 -2.09
N PRO A 135 -9.11 -4.98 -2.58
CA PRO A 135 -7.67 -5.24 -2.47
C PRO A 135 -6.83 -4.16 -3.17
N HIS A 136 -5.63 -3.90 -2.64
CA HIS A 136 -4.75 -2.83 -3.14
C HIS A 136 -4.20 -3.06 -4.57
N SER A 137 -4.20 -4.31 -5.07
CA SER A 137 -3.75 -4.64 -6.42
C SER A 137 -4.64 -5.68 -7.09
N LEU A 138 -4.68 -5.64 -8.42
CA LEU A 138 -5.38 -6.61 -9.26
C LEU A 138 -4.82 -8.01 -9.07
N ALA A 139 -3.48 -8.14 -9.00
CA ALA A 139 -2.84 -9.42 -8.72
C ALA A 139 -3.29 -10.00 -7.37
N SER A 140 -3.38 -9.17 -6.32
CA SER A 140 -3.86 -9.60 -5.00
C SER A 140 -5.32 -10.01 -5.03
N ALA A 141 -6.18 -9.23 -5.69
CA ALA A 141 -7.59 -9.58 -5.89
C ALA A 141 -7.74 -10.91 -6.63
N ALA A 142 -7.03 -11.10 -7.75
CA ALA A 142 -7.08 -12.34 -8.53
C ALA A 142 -6.60 -13.56 -7.72
N GLN A 143 -5.53 -13.41 -6.92
CA GLN A 143 -5.02 -14.49 -6.05
C GLN A 143 -6.01 -14.84 -4.94
N ARG A 144 -6.59 -13.84 -4.26
CA ARG A 144 -7.60 -14.05 -3.22
C ARG A 144 -8.85 -14.73 -3.78
N ILE A 145 -9.37 -14.24 -4.91
CA ILE A 145 -10.55 -14.81 -5.58
C ILE A 145 -10.28 -16.24 -6.07
N GLY A 146 -9.06 -16.50 -6.56
CA GLY A 146 -8.62 -17.84 -7.00
C GLY A 146 -8.59 -18.89 -5.89
N ARG A 147 -8.86 -18.52 -4.63
CA ARG A 147 -9.06 -19.46 -3.53
C ARG A 147 -10.42 -20.15 -3.57
N ALA A 148 -11.45 -19.48 -4.07
CA ALA A 148 -12.76 -20.09 -4.29
C ALA A 148 -12.77 -20.97 -5.55
N GLY A 149 -13.53 -22.07 -5.52
CA GLY A 149 -13.70 -22.94 -6.68
C GLY A 149 -12.38 -23.48 -7.22
N HIS A 150 -11.48 -23.89 -6.32
CA HIS A 150 -10.14 -24.42 -6.63
C HIS A 150 -10.20 -25.87 -7.16
N THR A 151 -10.98 -26.07 -8.21
CA THR A 151 -11.07 -27.33 -8.96
C THR A 151 -10.89 -27.03 -10.46
N VAL A 152 -10.45 -28.02 -11.23
CA VAL A 152 -10.34 -27.92 -12.69
C VAL A 152 -11.73 -27.65 -13.28
N GLY A 153 -11.86 -26.57 -14.05
CA GLY A 153 -13.15 -26.12 -14.59
C GLY A 153 -14.09 -25.44 -13.57
N GLY A 154 -13.70 -25.36 -12.30
CA GLY A 154 -14.49 -24.71 -11.25
C GLY A 154 -14.60 -23.20 -11.44
N VAL A 155 -15.76 -22.64 -11.07
CA VAL A 155 -16.02 -21.19 -11.10
C VAL A 155 -15.53 -20.58 -9.79
N ALA A 156 -14.65 -19.57 -9.87
CA ALA A 156 -14.22 -18.82 -8.72
C ALA A 156 -15.30 -17.79 -8.35
N ARG A 157 -16.01 -18.03 -7.25
CA ARG A 157 -17.05 -17.14 -6.75
C ARG A 157 -16.48 -16.13 -5.76
N ALA A 158 -16.76 -14.85 -5.98
CA ALA A 158 -16.40 -13.81 -5.04
C ALA A 158 -17.40 -12.66 -4.94
N ARG A 159 -17.40 -12.02 -3.77
CA ARG A 159 -18.26 -10.90 -3.41
C ARG A 159 -17.40 -9.75 -2.92
N PHE A 160 -17.46 -8.62 -3.61
CA PHE A 160 -16.85 -7.38 -3.16
C PHE A 160 -17.85 -6.65 -2.28
N VAL A 161 -17.40 -6.31 -1.08
CA VAL A 161 -18.14 -5.56 -0.08
C VAL A 161 -17.33 -4.31 0.22
N PRO A 162 -17.54 -3.22 -0.55
CA PRO A 162 -16.84 -1.96 -0.34
C PRO A 162 -17.15 -1.42 1.06
N LEU A 163 -16.22 -0.66 1.65
CA LEU A 163 -16.41 0.00 2.94
C LEU A 163 -16.93 1.44 2.82
N PHE A 164 -16.81 2.04 1.64
CA PHE A 164 -17.08 3.44 1.41
C PHE A 164 -17.39 3.73 -0.07
N ALA A 165 -17.97 4.88 -0.37
CA ALA A 165 -18.40 5.29 -1.71
C ALA A 165 -17.25 5.27 -2.72
N ARG A 166 -16.08 5.80 -2.33
CA ARG A 166 -14.88 5.75 -3.17
C ARG A 166 -14.36 4.32 -3.36
N ASP A 167 -14.52 3.43 -2.38
CA ASP A 167 -14.14 2.01 -2.48
C ASP A 167 -15.09 1.23 -3.41
N LEU A 168 -16.36 1.66 -3.52
CA LEU A 168 -17.32 1.07 -4.47
C LEU A 168 -16.87 1.27 -5.92
N LEU A 169 -16.34 2.45 -6.26
CA LEU A 169 -15.73 2.71 -7.56
C LEU A 169 -14.54 1.75 -7.81
N ASP A 170 -13.67 1.57 -6.82
CA ASP A 170 -12.55 0.63 -6.92
C ASP A 170 -13.02 -0.80 -7.10
N ALA A 171 -14.04 -1.24 -6.36
CA ALA A 171 -14.58 -2.58 -6.44
C ALA A 171 -15.15 -2.86 -7.83
N ALA A 172 -15.87 -1.91 -8.42
CA ALA A 172 -16.41 -2.03 -9.78
C ALA A 172 -15.28 -2.23 -10.81
N VAL A 173 -14.26 -1.37 -10.79
CA VAL A 173 -13.13 -1.40 -11.72
C VAL A 173 -12.26 -2.64 -11.52
N VAL A 174 -12.00 -3.04 -10.27
CA VAL A 174 -11.19 -4.23 -9.96
C VAL A 174 -11.94 -5.51 -10.33
N ALA A 175 -13.25 -5.59 -10.09
CA ALA A 175 -14.05 -6.75 -10.50
C ALA A 175 -14.06 -6.92 -12.02
N GLU A 176 -14.20 -5.83 -12.78
CA GLU A 176 -14.10 -5.85 -14.23
C GLU A 176 -12.73 -6.32 -14.72
N ALA A 177 -11.65 -5.73 -14.20
CA ALA A 177 -10.28 -6.06 -14.59
C ALA A 177 -9.91 -7.52 -14.28
N VAL A 178 -10.31 -8.04 -13.10
CA VAL A 178 -10.08 -9.45 -12.75
C VAL A 178 -10.89 -10.38 -13.66
N ALA A 179 -12.15 -10.04 -13.97
CA ALA A 179 -12.95 -10.83 -14.91
C ALA A 179 -12.34 -10.88 -16.32
N ALA A 180 -11.66 -9.79 -16.73
CA ALA A 180 -10.91 -9.72 -17.98
C ALA A 180 -9.55 -10.45 -17.94
N GLY A 181 -9.11 -10.94 -16.77
CA GLY A 181 -7.83 -11.61 -16.58
C GLY A 181 -6.64 -10.65 -16.56
N GLU A 182 -6.88 -9.38 -16.23
CA GLU A 182 -5.86 -8.33 -16.19
C GLU A 182 -5.17 -8.29 -14.81
N ILE A 183 -3.85 -8.12 -14.82
CA ILE A 183 -3.02 -7.89 -13.63
C ILE A 183 -1.98 -6.82 -13.91
N GLU A 184 -1.44 -6.20 -12.86
CA GLU A 184 -0.35 -5.24 -13.04
C GLU A 184 0.94 -5.91 -13.53
N PRO A 185 1.75 -5.21 -14.36
CA PRO A 185 3.01 -5.75 -14.83
C PRO A 185 4.01 -5.91 -13.68
N LEU A 186 4.65 -7.07 -13.61
CA LEU A 186 5.76 -7.29 -12.67
C LEU A 186 7.01 -6.56 -13.18
N ARG A 187 7.53 -5.62 -12.37
CA ARG A 187 8.79 -4.92 -12.64
C ARG A 187 9.84 -5.33 -11.59
N PRO A 188 10.72 -6.31 -11.89
CA PRO A 188 11.77 -6.68 -10.95
C PRO A 188 12.74 -5.52 -10.74
N ILE A 189 13.16 -5.31 -9.49
CA ILE A 189 14.15 -4.29 -9.14
C ILE A 189 15.50 -4.69 -9.72
N ALA A 190 16.12 -3.81 -10.51
CA ALA A 190 17.45 -4.01 -11.06
C ALA A 190 18.49 -3.38 -10.12
N GLY A 191 19.59 -4.08 -9.88
CA GLY A 191 20.75 -3.53 -9.16
C GLY A 191 20.50 -3.17 -7.70
N ALA A 192 19.63 -3.90 -6.99
CA ALA A 192 19.42 -3.74 -5.53
C ALA A 192 20.74 -4.07 -4.76
N LEU A 193 21.54 -3.03 -4.49
CA LEU A 193 22.90 -3.16 -3.94
C LEU A 193 22.93 -3.54 -2.46
N ASP A 194 21.89 -3.20 -1.73
CA ASP A 194 21.59 -3.64 -0.37
C ASP A 194 21.43 -5.17 -0.29
N VAL A 195 20.58 -5.73 -1.15
CA VAL A 195 20.40 -7.18 -1.28
C VAL A 195 21.66 -7.84 -1.81
N LEU A 196 22.37 -7.18 -2.74
CA LEU A 196 23.66 -7.67 -3.24
C LEU A 196 24.67 -7.83 -2.11
N ALA A 197 24.73 -6.87 -1.18
CA ALA A 197 25.61 -6.94 -0.02
C ALA A 197 25.30 -8.16 0.85
N GLN A 198 24.02 -8.44 1.13
CA GLN A 198 23.62 -9.64 1.86
C GLN A 198 24.02 -10.93 1.13
N VAL A 199 23.83 -10.99 -0.20
CA VAL A 199 24.21 -12.14 -1.02
C VAL A 199 25.72 -12.37 -1.02
N VAL A 200 26.53 -11.29 -1.12
CA VAL A 200 28.00 -11.38 -1.05
C VAL A 200 28.45 -11.91 0.30
N VAL A 201 27.89 -11.41 1.41
CA VAL A 201 28.23 -11.92 2.75
C VAL A 201 27.83 -13.39 2.89
N SER A 202 26.67 -13.79 2.36
CA SER A 202 26.22 -15.20 2.39
C SER A 202 27.16 -16.12 1.61
N ALA A 203 27.54 -15.75 0.39
CA ALA A 203 28.47 -16.54 -0.44
C ALA A 203 29.84 -16.68 0.23
N THR A 204 30.38 -15.57 0.74
CA THR A 204 31.73 -15.53 1.34
C THR A 204 31.80 -16.09 2.76
N ALA A 205 30.65 -16.23 3.45
CA ALA A 205 30.58 -16.90 4.74
C ALA A 205 30.78 -18.43 4.62
N SER A 206 30.46 -19.01 3.47
CA SER A 206 30.57 -20.45 3.23
C SER A 206 31.96 -20.86 2.72
N GLU A 207 32.55 -20.05 1.82
CA GLU A 207 33.83 -20.34 1.19
C GLU A 207 34.57 -19.08 0.75
N THR A 208 35.82 -19.24 0.30
CA THR A 208 36.63 -18.17 -0.29
C THR A 208 36.37 -18.10 -1.79
N TRP A 209 36.13 -16.90 -2.31
CA TRP A 209 35.85 -16.66 -3.73
C TRP A 209 36.94 -15.85 -4.40
N GLY A 210 37.25 -16.15 -5.66
CA GLY A 210 37.91 -15.19 -6.54
C GLY A 210 36.98 -13.99 -6.77
N VAL A 211 37.51 -12.76 -6.68
CA VAL A 211 36.68 -11.54 -6.78
C VAL A 211 35.98 -11.44 -8.14
N ASP A 212 36.68 -11.78 -9.23
CA ASP A 212 36.13 -11.76 -10.58
C ASP A 212 35.12 -12.89 -10.82
N GLU A 213 35.36 -14.07 -10.23
CA GLU A 213 34.45 -15.22 -10.31
C GLU A 213 33.14 -14.93 -9.59
N LEU A 214 33.21 -14.34 -8.39
CA LEU A 214 32.04 -13.92 -7.64
C LEU A 214 31.23 -12.87 -8.43
N PHE A 215 31.90 -11.88 -9.02
CA PHE A 215 31.24 -10.90 -9.88
C PHE A 215 30.54 -11.56 -11.08
N ALA A 216 31.22 -12.50 -11.75
CA ALA A 216 30.66 -13.23 -12.89
C ALA A 216 29.43 -14.07 -12.50
N LEU A 217 29.49 -14.75 -11.35
CA LEU A 217 28.38 -15.53 -10.80
C LEU A 217 27.17 -14.63 -10.51
N LEU A 218 27.37 -13.53 -9.79
CA LEU A 218 26.29 -12.61 -9.39
C LEU A 218 25.56 -12.04 -10.61
N ARG A 219 26.29 -11.73 -11.70
CA ARG A 219 25.68 -11.25 -12.96
C ARG A 219 24.78 -12.27 -13.64
N GLN A 220 24.83 -13.56 -13.29
CA GLN A 220 23.89 -14.55 -13.83
C GLN A 220 22.46 -14.38 -13.30
N ALA A 221 22.28 -13.67 -12.17
CA ALA A 221 20.96 -13.37 -11.63
C ALA A 221 20.31 -12.19 -12.36
N TYR A 222 19.00 -12.29 -12.63
CA TYR A 222 18.26 -11.25 -13.38
C TYR A 222 18.46 -9.83 -12.81
N PRO A 223 18.34 -9.56 -11.49
CA PRO A 223 18.55 -8.21 -10.94
C PRO A 223 19.93 -7.62 -11.21
N TYR A 224 20.97 -8.46 -11.34
CA TYR A 224 22.37 -8.04 -11.43
C TYR A 224 22.99 -8.24 -12.81
N ARG A 225 22.23 -8.67 -13.82
CA ARG A 225 22.73 -8.94 -15.19
C ARG A 225 23.47 -7.77 -15.84
N ASN A 226 23.08 -6.54 -15.47
CA ASN A 226 23.68 -5.28 -15.92
C ASN A 226 24.51 -4.58 -14.83
N LEU A 227 24.85 -5.27 -13.74
CA LEU A 227 25.61 -4.70 -12.62
C LEU A 227 26.95 -4.14 -13.10
N PRO A 228 27.19 -2.81 -12.95
CA PRO A 228 28.48 -2.22 -13.25
C PRO A 228 29.55 -2.74 -12.28
N ARG A 229 30.75 -3.04 -12.80
CA ARG A 229 31.87 -3.54 -11.98
C ARG A 229 32.18 -2.59 -10.81
N ARG A 230 32.19 -1.28 -11.09
CA ARG A 230 32.37 -0.23 -10.08
C ARG A 230 31.39 -0.34 -8.91
N HIS A 231 30.12 -0.67 -9.14
CA HIS A 231 29.14 -0.80 -8.05
C HIS A 231 29.40 -2.04 -7.21
N PHE A 232 29.79 -3.15 -7.83
CA PHE A 232 30.21 -4.36 -7.12
C PHE A 232 31.44 -4.09 -6.25
N ASP A 233 32.47 -3.45 -6.80
CA ASP A 233 33.69 -3.13 -6.05
C ASP A 233 33.40 -2.21 -4.86
N LEU A 234 32.53 -1.19 -5.03
CA LEU A 234 32.10 -0.31 -3.94
C LEU A 234 31.38 -1.07 -2.81
N VAL A 235 30.50 -2.02 -3.15
CA VAL A 235 29.84 -2.87 -2.16
C VAL A 235 30.86 -3.74 -1.43
N LEU A 236 31.81 -4.34 -2.17
CA LEU A 236 32.85 -5.18 -1.59
C LEU A 236 33.76 -4.41 -0.64
N GLU A 237 34.17 -3.20 -1.02
CA GLU A 237 34.98 -2.30 -0.19
C GLU A 237 34.21 -1.82 1.05
N MET A 238 32.92 -1.49 0.90
CA MET A 238 32.05 -1.16 2.03
C MET A 238 32.01 -2.31 3.03
N LEU A 239 31.76 -3.54 2.56
CA LEU A 239 31.75 -4.74 3.40
C LEU A 239 33.12 -5.07 4.02
N ALA A 240 34.21 -4.63 3.39
CA ALA A 240 35.57 -4.76 3.90
C ALA A 240 35.97 -3.65 4.87
N GLY A 241 35.06 -2.70 5.17
CA GLY A 241 35.25 -1.66 6.16
C GLY A 241 35.72 -0.31 5.61
N ARG A 242 35.50 0.00 4.32
CA ARG A 242 35.84 1.32 3.74
C ARG A 242 35.25 2.50 4.52
N TYR A 243 34.11 2.30 5.19
CA TYR A 243 33.41 3.31 5.99
C TYR A 243 33.40 3.00 7.50
N SER A 244 34.24 2.07 7.97
CA SER A 244 34.23 1.61 9.36
C SER A 244 34.75 2.64 10.37
N SER A 245 35.29 3.78 9.92
CA SER A 245 35.67 4.90 10.78
C SER A 245 34.47 5.72 11.28
N GLY A 246 33.25 5.40 10.82
CA GLY A 246 32.01 6.04 11.27
C GLY A 246 31.49 5.50 12.60
N ARG A 247 30.41 6.11 13.11
CA ARG A 247 29.72 5.68 14.35
C ARG A 247 28.70 4.55 14.12
N VAL A 248 28.54 4.09 12.89
CA VAL A 248 27.52 3.10 12.47
C VAL A 248 28.12 1.71 12.54
N ARG A 249 27.72 0.91 13.54
CA ARG A 249 28.24 -0.45 13.79
C ARG A 249 27.91 -1.42 12.67
N GLU A 250 26.83 -1.16 11.94
CA GLU A 250 26.40 -1.94 10.79
C GLU A 250 27.43 -1.90 9.64
N LEU A 251 28.31 -0.88 9.62
CA LEU A 251 29.41 -0.72 8.66
C LEU A 251 30.73 -1.37 9.12
N ASP A 252 30.73 -2.07 10.26
CA ASP A 252 31.88 -2.88 10.68
C ASP A 252 32.22 -3.91 9.59
N PRO A 253 33.52 -4.15 9.32
CA PRO A 253 33.93 -5.06 8.27
C PRO A 253 33.41 -6.49 8.54
N VAL A 254 32.75 -7.05 7.53
CA VAL A 254 32.19 -8.41 7.54
C VAL A 254 32.88 -9.35 6.55
N VAL A 255 33.64 -8.80 5.60
CA VAL A 255 34.50 -9.57 4.69
C VAL A 255 35.95 -9.11 4.78
N SER A 256 36.88 -9.96 4.35
CA SER A 256 38.30 -9.67 4.17
C SER A 256 38.67 -9.89 2.71
N ILE A 257 39.38 -8.93 2.11
CA ILE A 257 39.86 -9.00 0.74
C ILE A 257 41.37 -9.22 0.75
N ASP A 258 41.84 -10.30 0.14
CA ASP A 258 43.25 -10.49 -0.19
C ASP A 258 43.50 -9.94 -1.59
N ARG A 259 44.17 -8.79 -1.66
CA ARG A 259 44.48 -8.11 -2.93
C ARG A 259 45.58 -8.78 -3.74
N VAL A 260 46.45 -9.57 -3.08
CA VAL A 260 47.54 -10.28 -3.76
C VAL A 260 46.98 -11.53 -4.44
N ALA A 261 46.17 -12.29 -3.70
CA ALA A 261 45.51 -13.48 -4.24
C ALA A 261 44.29 -13.15 -5.11
N GLY A 262 43.75 -11.93 -5.04
CA GLY A 262 42.52 -11.55 -5.74
C GLY A 262 41.28 -12.25 -5.20
N THR A 263 41.24 -12.53 -3.89
CA THR A 263 40.18 -13.31 -3.25
C THR A 263 39.43 -12.53 -2.16
N VAL A 264 38.22 -12.97 -1.87
CA VAL A 264 37.39 -12.47 -0.75
C VAL A 264 36.88 -13.64 0.10
N ARG A 265 36.84 -13.43 1.41
CA ARG A 265 36.26 -14.36 2.39
C ARG A 265 35.49 -13.61 3.48
N GLY A 266 34.45 -14.22 4.03
CA GLY A 266 33.75 -13.73 5.21
C GLY A 266 34.64 -13.77 6.45
N ARG A 267 34.56 -12.71 7.28
CA ARG A 267 35.24 -12.65 8.58
C ARG A 267 34.52 -13.54 9.61
N PRO A 268 35.17 -13.88 10.73
CA PRO A 268 34.51 -14.56 11.84
C PRO A 268 33.23 -13.83 12.25
N GLY A 269 32.10 -14.55 12.27
CA GLY A 269 30.78 -13.99 12.57
C GLY A 269 29.92 -13.57 11.37
N ALA A 270 30.46 -13.58 10.14
CA ALA A 270 29.69 -13.28 8.93
C ALA A 270 28.44 -14.17 8.78
N ALA A 271 28.59 -15.48 8.94
CA ALA A 271 27.47 -16.43 8.90
C ALA A 271 26.39 -16.11 9.95
N ARG A 272 26.80 -15.77 11.18
CA ARG A 272 25.87 -15.40 12.25
C ARG A 272 25.08 -14.14 11.91
N ARG A 273 25.70 -13.12 11.27
CA ARG A 273 24.99 -11.93 10.80
C ARG A 273 23.95 -12.27 9.74
N VAL A 274 24.27 -13.15 8.79
CA VAL A 274 23.31 -13.59 7.76
C VAL A 274 22.11 -14.33 8.39
N TYR A 275 22.35 -15.26 9.31
CA TYR A 275 21.25 -15.98 9.96
C TYR A 275 20.38 -15.10 10.87
N ALA A 276 20.94 -14.03 11.42
CA ALA A 276 20.22 -13.09 12.27
C ALA A 276 19.50 -11.97 11.51
N SER A 277 19.74 -11.78 10.20
CA SER A 277 19.23 -10.61 9.47
C SER A 277 17.73 -10.65 9.16
N GLY A 278 17.09 -11.83 9.21
CA GLY A 278 15.67 -11.98 8.85
C GLY A 278 15.37 -11.87 7.35
N GLY A 279 16.39 -11.65 6.50
CA GLY A 279 16.27 -11.58 5.05
C GLY A 279 16.09 -10.16 4.49
N THR A 280 15.18 -10.00 3.54
CA THR A 280 14.94 -8.74 2.80
C THR A 280 13.65 -8.04 3.20
N ILE A 281 12.89 -8.59 4.16
CA ILE A 281 11.70 -7.91 4.70
C ILE A 281 12.20 -6.89 5.72
N PRO A 282 12.02 -5.57 5.49
CA PRO A 282 12.53 -4.56 6.40
C PRO A 282 11.78 -4.63 7.74
N ASP A 283 12.51 -4.42 8.83
CA ASP A 283 11.93 -4.25 10.16
C ASP A 283 11.34 -2.84 10.26
N ARG A 284 10.01 -2.75 10.12
CA ARG A 284 9.27 -1.48 10.11
C ARG A 284 8.95 -1.07 11.54
N GLY A 285 9.46 0.09 11.96
CA GLY A 285 9.24 0.61 13.30
C GLY A 285 7.97 1.44 13.36
N TYR A 286 7.02 1.05 14.21
CA TYR A 286 6.13 2.03 14.79
C TYR A 286 6.82 2.64 16.00
N PHE A 287 6.72 3.96 16.13
CA PHE A 287 7.13 4.64 17.36
C PHE A 287 5.99 4.61 18.36
N ARG A 288 6.27 4.34 19.62
CA ARG A 288 5.26 4.44 20.67
C ARG A 288 5.07 5.89 21.08
N LEU A 289 3.87 6.41 20.91
CA LEU A 289 3.49 7.74 21.38
C LEU A 289 3.23 7.71 22.89
N ARG A 290 4.00 8.47 23.67
CA ARG A 290 3.87 8.50 25.14
C ARG A 290 3.80 9.92 25.68
N LEU A 291 3.12 10.08 26.82
CA LEU A 291 3.19 11.33 27.59
C LEU A 291 4.58 11.48 28.21
N THR A 292 5.15 12.69 28.16
CA THR A 292 6.48 12.94 28.73
C THR A 292 6.49 12.79 30.26
N ASP A 293 5.41 13.21 30.94
CA ASP A 293 5.35 13.26 32.41
C ASP A 293 5.14 11.87 33.03
N THR A 294 4.18 11.11 32.50
CA THR A 294 3.77 9.81 33.06
C THR A 294 4.35 8.61 32.32
N ARG A 295 4.96 8.82 31.14
CA ARG A 295 5.35 7.78 30.19
C ARG A 295 4.19 6.87 29.74
N ALA A 296 2.95 7.26 30.01
CA ALA A 296 1.77 6.51 29.61
C ALA A 296 1.69 6.42 28.08
N LEU A 297 1.41 5.22 27.57
CA LEU A 297 1.22 4.97 26.15
C LEU A 297 -0.11 5.59 25.71
N ILE A 298 -0.05 6.48 24.72
CA ILE A 298 -1.19 7.15 24.11
C ILE A 298 -1.59 6.42 22.82
N GLY A 299 -0.60 5.93 22.08
CA GLY A 299 -0.82 5.25 20.81
C GLY A 299 0.50 4.94 20.12
N GLU A 300 0.45 4.78 18.80
CA GLU A 300 1.61 4.51 17.96
C GLU A 300 1.65 5.55 16.84
N LEU A 301 2.86 5.92 16.43
CA LEU A 301 3.13 6.79 15.29
C LEU A 301 3.91 6.01 14.23
N ASP A 302 3.65 6.33 12.97
CA ASP A 302 4.46 5.87 11.85
C ASP A 302 5.85 6.51 11.85
N GLU A 303 6.87 5.73 11.51
CA GLU A 303 8.26 6.20 11.45
C GLU A 303 8.46 7.35 10.46
N GLU A 304 7.84 7.33 9.27
CA GLU A 304 7.95 8.46 8.32
C GLU A 304 7.37 9.74 8.93
N PHE A 305 6.23 9.63 9.62
CA PHE A 305 5.63 10.76 10.30
C PHE A 305 6.55 11.32 11.40
N VAL A 306 7.20 10.46 12.18
CA VAL A 306 8.12 10.89 13.24
C VAL A 306 9.37 11.56 12.66
N TRP A 307 9.90 11.06 11.56
CA TRP A 307 11.08 11.61 10.89
C TRP A 307 10.84 13.00 10.28
N GLU A 308 9.64 13.24 9.76
CA GLU A 308 9.26 14.54 9.18
C GLU A 308 8.95 15.61 10.24
N ARG A 309 9.18 15.32 11.54
CA ARG A 309 8.87 16.24 12.64
C ARG A 309 10.10 16.57 13.47
N ALA A 310 10.13 17.82 13.93
CA ALA A 310 11.12 18.32 14.86
C ALA A 310 10.60 18.31 16.30
N VAL A 311 11.53 18.30 17.25
CA VAL A 311 11.21 18.60 18.65
C VAL A 311 10.64 20.02 18.73
N GLY A 312 9.46 20.17 19.34
CA GLY A 312 8.70 21.42 19.39
C GLY A 312 7.49 21.44 18.47
N ASP A 313 7.43 20.58 17.45
CA ASP A 313 6.29 20.48 16.55
C ASP A 313 5.05 20.00 17.28
N SER A 314 3.88 20.47 16.84
CA SER A 314 2.59 20.08 17.40
C SER A 314 1.73 19.38 16.35
N PHE A 315 1.01 18.34 16.74
CA PHE A 315 0.12 17.58 15.86
C PHE A 315 -1.12 17.11 16.63
N CYS A 316 -2.20 16.83 15.93
CA CYS A 316 -3.41 16.28 16.53
C CYS A 316 -3.34 14.75 16.59
N PHE A 317 -3.66 14.15 17.73
CA PHE A 317 -3.85 12.70 17.84
C PHE A 317 -5.20 12.44 18.51
N GLY A 318 -6.15 11.91 17.73
CA GLY A 318 -7.56 11.93 18.10
C GLY A 318 -8.09 13.37 18.16
N VAL A 319 -8.76 13.73 19.25
CA VAL A 319 -9.34 15.08 19.49
C VAL A 319 -8.42 16.04 20.24
N ARG A 320 -7.18 15.63 20.56
CA ARG A 320 -6.25 16.43 21.36
C ARG A 320 -4.99 16.77 20.57
N THR A 321 -4.47 17.97 20.80
CA THR A 321 -3.20 18.42 20.23
C THR A 321 -2.06 18.13 21.19
N TYR A 322 -0.98 17.59 20.65
CA TYR A 322 0.22 17.19 21.37
C TYR A 322 1.44 17.89 20.78
N ARG A 323 2.37 18.33 21.63
CA ARG A 323 3.66 18.88 21.23
C ARG A 323 4.78 17.88 21.50
N ILE A 324 5.64 17.63 20.52
CA ILE A 324 6.82 16.77 20.63
C ILE A 324 7.83 17.41 21.57
N VAL A 325 8.21 16.66 22.60
CA VAL A 325 9.23 17.04 23.58
C VAL A 325 10.54 16.32 23.27
N GLN A 326 10.47 15.06 22.88
CA GLN A 326 11.62 14.25 22.57
C GLN A 326 11.24 13.09 21.64
N VAL A 327 12.14 12.74 20.73
CA VAL A 327 12.09 11.51 19.92
C VAL A 327 13.26 10.64 20.34
N THR A 328 13.01 9.38 20.73
CA THR A 328 14.05 8.39 21.04
C THR A 328 14.24 7.42 19.87
N ASP A 329 14.84 6.26 20.09
CA ASP A 329 14.95 5.15 19.15
C ASP A 329 13.61 4.41 18.91
N SER A 330 12.72 4.37 19.90
CA SER A 330 11.43 3.66 19.80
C SER A 330 10.21 4.45 20.21
N ASP A 331 10.37 5.59 20.88
CA ASP A 331 9.28 6.32 21.51
C ASP A 331 9.29 7.80 21.10
N VAL A 332 8.10 8.39 20.94
CA VAL A 332 7.91 9.84 20.83
C VAL A 332 7.24 10.34 22.10
N LEU A 333 7.94 11.18 22.84
CA LEU A 333 7.46 11.78 24.08
C LEU A 333 6.79 13.12 23.76
N VAL A 334 5.54 13.25 24.18
CA VAL A 334 4.72 14.44 23.94
C VAL A 334 4.12 15.02 25.21
N ARG A 335 3.76 16.29 25.16
CA ARG A 335 2.91 16.95 26.16
C ARG A 335 1.65 17.52 25.50
N PRO A 336 0.50 17.57 26.19
CA PRO A 336 -0.67 18.28 25.67
C PRO A 336 -0.33 19.74 25.34
N ALA A 337 -0.89 20.25 24.24
CA ALA A 337 -0.69 21.63 23.80
C ALA A 337 -2.02 22.28 23.43
N ASN A 338 -2.13 23.59 23.71
CA ASN A 338 -3.24 24.43 23.27
C ASN A 338 -2.73 25.31 22.13
N GLY A 339 -3.36 25.24 20.95
CA GLY A 339 -2.94 25.98 19.75
C GLY A 339 -3.52 25.39 18.46
N PRO A 340 -3.35 26.08 17.32
CA PRO A 340 -3.81 25.58 16.03
C PRO A 340 -3.21 24.19 15.75
N ALA A 341 -4.06 23.30 15.27
CA ALA A 341 -3.68 21.95 14.90
C ALA A 341 -2.59 21.98 13.82
N GLY A 342 -1.45 21.37 14.08
CA GLY A 342 -0.57 20.95 13.00
C GLY A 342 -1.15 19.72 12.29
N LEU A 343 -0.58 19.38 11.13
CA LEU A 343 -0.98 18.22 10.32
C LEU A 343 -1.14 16.96 11.17
N ALA A 344 -2.34 16.36 11.08
CA ALA A 344 -2.66 15.09 11.70
C ALA A 344 -1.67 14.01 11.22
N PRO A 345 -1.33 13.05 12.10
CA PRO A 345 -0.42 12.00 11.75
C PRO A 345 -1.04 11.05 10.74
N PHE A 346 -0.22 10.65 9.77
CA PHE A 346 -0.57 9.70 8.73
C PHE A 346 0.10 8.37 9.01
N TRP A 347 -0.59 7.26 8.72
CA TRP A 347 -0.05 5.91 8.86
C TRP A 347 0.31 5.35 7.48
N ARG A 348 1.51 5.66 7.00
CA ARG A 348 2.01 5.26 5.67
C ARG A 348 2.62 3.86 5.63
N ALA A 349 2.91 3.23 6.77
CA ALA A 349 3.59 1.95 6.87
C ALA A 349 2.82 0.79 6.23
N ASP A 350 1.52 0.96 5.95
CA ASP A 350 0.69 0.02 5.19
C ASP A 350 0.19 0.57 3.83
N GLU A 351 0.52 1.81 3.47
CA GLU A 351 0.13 2.38 2.18
C GLU A 351 0.93 1.70 1.06
N ARG A 352 0.28 0.73 0.43
CA ARG A 352 0.67 0.23 -0.88
C ARG A 352 0.19 1.26 -1.89
N ASP A 353 0.99 2.32 -2.06
CA ASP A 353 0.83 3.30 -3.13
C ASP A 353 0.34 2.60 -4.40
N ARG A 354 -0.85 2.99 -4.87
CA ARG A 354 -1.48 2.36 -6.02
C ARG A 354 -0.59 2.53 -7.25
N PRO A 355 -0.35 1.45 -8.00
CA PRO A 355 0.35 1.55 -9.26
C PRO A 355 -0.49 2.31 -10.29
N PHE A 356 0.20 3.07 -11.15
CA PHE A 356 -0.44 3.85 -12.21
C PHE A 356 -1.32 2.98 -13.11
N GLU A 357 -0.93 1.73 -13.39
CA GLU A 357 -1.70 0.82 -14.24
C GLU A 357 -3.07 0.46 -13.67
N ARG A 358 -3.22 0.45 -12.34
CA ARG A 358 -4.53 0.30 -11.68
C ARG A 358 -5.28 1.63 -11.68
N ALA A 359 -4.58 2.72 -11.39
CA ALA A 359 -5.16 4.06 -11.33
C ALA A 359 -5.74 4.50 -12.69
N GLU A 360 -5.03 4.22 -13.79
CA GLU A 360 -5.45 4.47 -15.16
C GLU A 360 -6.78 3.79 -15.51
N LYS A 361 -7.05 2.60 -14.97
CA LYS A 361 -8.34 1.91 -15.18
C LYS A 361 -9.49 2.66 -14.54
N VAL A 362 -9.28 3.20 -13.34
CA VAL A 362 -10.27 4.05 -12.67
C VAL A 362 -10.46 5.34 -13.47
N ALA A 363 -9.38 5.99 -13.88
CA ALA A 363 -9.44 7.22 -14.66
C ALA A 363 -10.09 7.02 -16.04
N ARG A 364 -9.90 5.87 -16.68
CA ARG A 364 -10.60 5.47 -17.91
C ARG A 364 -12.08 5.23 -17.67
N PHE A 365 -12.43 4.49 -16.62
CA PHE A 365 -13.83 4.26 -16.25
C PHE A 365 -14.56 5.59 -16.03
N LEU A 366 -13.95 6.54 -15.29
CA LEU A 366 -14.52 7.86 -15.06
C LEU A 366 -14.76 8.66 -16.35
N GLU A 367 -13.83 8.60 -17.32
CA GLU A 367 -14.01 9.22 -18.65
C GLU A 367 -15.17 8.57 -19.43
N GLU A 368 -15.27 7.24 -19.41
CA GLU A 368 -16.28 6.49 -20.16
C GLU A 368 -17.70 6.71 -19.61
N VAL A 369 -17.83 6.88 -18.29
CA VAL A 369 -19.13 7.05 -17.64
C VAL A 369 -19.64 8.49 -17.60
N GLU A 370 -18.76 9.50 -17.53
CA GLU A 370 -19.15 10.91 -17.36
C GLU A 370 -20.24 11.38 -18.35
N PRO A 371 -20.17 11.08 -19.67
CA PRO A 371 -21.19 11.50 -20.63
C PRO A 371 -22.57 10.88 -20.41
N HIS A 372 -22.63 9.75 -19.70
CA HIS A 372 -23.83 8.93 -19.54
C HIS A 372 -24.48 9.08 -18.16
N LEU A 373 -23.88 9.85 -17.24
CA LEU A 373 -24.37 9.96 -15.85
C LEU A 373 -25.80 10.47 -15.75
N GLY A 374 -26.25 11.28 -16.72
CA GLY A 374 -27.62 11.80 -16.78
C GLY A 374 -28.64 10.85 -17.37
N ASP A 375 -28.22 9.72 -17.95
CA ASP A 375 -29.12 8.78 -18.60
C ASP A 375 -29.94 8.03 -17.52
N PRO A 376 -31.29 7.97 -17.62
CA PRO A 376 -32.12 7.29 -16.62
C PRO A 376 -31.85 5.78 -16.50
N ASP A 377 -31.33 5.15 -17.56
CA ASP A 377 -31.02 3.72 -17.65
C ASP A 377 -29.54 3.42 -17.33
N PHE A 378 -28.76 4.42 -16.91
CA PHE A 378 -27.34 4.26 -16.65
C PHE A 378 -27.03 3.22 -15.53
N PRO A 379 -27.78 3.14 -14.42
CA PRO A 379 -27.59 2.07 -13.43
C PRO A 379 -27.80 0.68 -14.01
N GLU A 380 -28.81 0.50 -14.87
CA GLU A 380 -29.10 -0.76 -15.54
C GLU A 380 -27.97 -1.12 -16.51
N ARG A 381 -27.40 -0.14 -17.22
CA ARG A 381 -26.22 -0.32 -18.07
C ARG A 381 -24.99 -0.74 -17.26
N LEU A 382 -24.72 -0.10 -16.12
CA LEU A 382 -23.64 -0.49 -15.21
C LEU A 382 -23.81 -1.90 -14.64
N ALA A 383 -25.06 -2.33 -14.43
CA ALA A 383 -25.37 -3.67 -13.92
C ALA A 383 -25.53 -4.74 -15.02
N ALA A 384 -25.43 -4.38 -16.31
CA ALA A 384 -25.81 -5.24 -17.43
C ALA A 384 -24.95 -6.50 -17.55
N ASP A 385 -23.68 -6.43 -17.17
CA ASP A 385 -22.76 -7.58 -17.13
C ASP A 385 -22.99 -8.50 -15.91
N GLY A 386 -23.91 -8.11 -15.03
CA GLY A 386 -24.28 -8.82 -13.82
C GLY A 386 -23.26 -8.73 -12.68
N ARG A 387 -22.19 -7.93 -12.76
CA ARG A 387 -21.21 -7.78 -11.66
C ARG A 387 -21.73 -6.83 -10.58
N LEU A 388 -22.23 -5.66 -10.93
CA LEU A 388 -22.81 -4.75 -9.94
C LEU A 388 -24.22 -5.21 -9.57
N THR A 389 -24.53 -5.20 -8.27
CA THR A 389 -25.93 -5.31 -7.84
C THR A 389 -26.70 -4.03 -8.23
N PRO A 390 -28.03 -4.09 -8.42
CA PRO A 390 -28.82 -2.89 -8.75
C PRO A 390 -28.65 -1.75 -7.72
N GLY A 391 -28.52 -2.10 -6.43
CA GLY A 391 -28.26 -1.12 -5.37
C GLY A 391 -26.87 -0.47 -5.49
N ALA A 392 -25.84 -1.28 -5.73
CA ALA A 392 -24.48 -0.79 -5.96
C ALA A 392 -24.38 0.11 -7.20
N ALA A 393 -25.04 -0.25 -8.30
CA ALA A 393 -25.04 0.57 -9.52
C ALA A 393 -25.70 1.95 -9.29
N LYS A 394 -26.82 1.99 -8.57
CA LYS A 394 -27.49 3.25 -8.18
C LYS A 394 -26.66 4.09 -7.23
N ALA A 395 -26.00 3.47 -6.25
CA ALA A 395 -25.08 4.16 -5.35
C ALA A 395 -23.90 4.76 -6.12
N LEU A 396 -23.28 3.99 -7.01
CA LEU A 396 -22.16 4.45 -7.80
C LEU A 396 -22.55 5.65 -8.69
N GLN A 397 -23.68 5.57 -9.40
CA GLN A 397 -24.18 6.72 -10.16
C GLN A 397 -24.37 7.95 -9.28
N ARG A 398 -25.00 7.79 -8.10
CA ARG A 398 -25.25 8.91 -7.17
C ARG A 398 -23.95 9.57 -6.73
N VAL A 399 -22.94 8.78 -6.36
CA VAL A 399 -21.62 9.28 -5.96
C VAL A 399 -20.95 10.06 -7.09
N LEU A 400 -21.00 9.52 -8.32
CA LEU A 400 -20.41 10.18 -9.49
C LEU A 400 -21.14 11.46 -9.88
N ILE A 401 -22.47 11.48 -9.80
CA ILE A 401 -23.27 12.70 -10.00
C ILE A 401 -22.92 13.73 -8.92
N GLY A 402 -22.87 13.33 -7.65
CA GLY A 402 -22.51 14.21 -6.55
C GLY A 402 -21.13 14.85 -6.74
N GLN A 403 -20.14 14.06 -7.15
CA GLN A 403 -18.81 14.57 -7.48
C GLN A 403 -18.85 15.55 -8.66
N ARG A 404 -19.48 15.18 -9.78
CA ARG A 404 -19.61 16.04 -10.96
C ARG A 404 -20.33 17.35 -10.61
N ASP A 405 -21.37 17.30 -9.81
CA ASP A 405 -22.15 18.49 -9.45
C ASP A 405 -21.35 19.40 -8.50
N ALA A 406 -20.50 18.82 -7.63
CA ALA A 406 -19.60 19.58 -6.76
C ALA A 406 -18.44 20.25 -7.51
N THR A 407 -17.80 19.53 -8.45
CA THR A 407 -16.60 20.02 -9.16
C THR A 407 -16.85 20.47 -10.59
N GLY A 408 -18.10 20.46 -11.05
CA GLY A 408 -18.53 20.70 -12.44
C GLY A 408 -18.23 19.55 -13.41
N THR A 409 -17.33 18.64 -13.05
CA THR A 409 -16.83 17.56 -13.89
C THR A 409 -16.14 16.47 -13.08
N LEU A 410 -16.02 15.26 -13.63
CA LEU A 410 -15.19 14.21 -13.08
C LEU A 410 -13.70 14.37 -13.45
N PRO A 411 -12.77 14.20 -12.50
CA PRO A 411 -11.36 13.99 -12.81
C PRO A 411 -11.18 12.64 -13.52
N HIS A 412 -10.41 12.62 -14.60
CA HIS A 412 -10.19 11.42 -15.42
C HIS A 412 -8.86 11.52 -16.19
N ARG A 413 -8.50 10.52 -17.01
CA ARG A 413 -7.14 10.43 -17.59
C ARG A 413 -6.71 11.62 -18.47
N HIS A 414 -7.66 12.32 -19.09
CA HIS A 414 -7.43 13.55 -19.86
C HIS A 414 -7.89 14.85 -19.16
N ARG A 415 -8.24 14.81 -17.87
CA ARG A 415 -8.76 15.97 -17.13
C ARG A 415 -8.35 15.91 -15.67
N VAL A 416 -7.49 16.85 -15.29
CA VAL A 416 -7.15 17.12 -13.89
C VAL A 416 -8.08 18.22 -13.38
N VAL A 417 -8.67 18.02 -12.21
CA VAL A 417 -9.51 19.03 -11.55
C VAL A 417 -8.71 19.65 -10.42
N VAL A 418 -8.67 20.98 -10.38
CA VAL A 418 -8.04 21.76 -9.30
C VAL A 418 -9.15 22.48 -8.56
N GLU A 419 -9.45 22.03 -7.36
CA GLU A 419 -10.50 22.53 -6.50
C GLU A 419 -9.92 23.45 -5.44
N HIS A 420 -10.48 24.65 -5.31
CA HIS A 420 -10.11 25.61 -4.27
C HIS A 420 -11.13 25.54 -3.14
N VAL A 421 -10.68 25.12 -1.97
CA VAL A 421 -11.50 24.93 -0.78
C VAL A 421 -11.10 25.98 0.26
N ALA A 422 -12.10 26.71 0.77
CA ALA A 422 -11.88 27.65 1.87
C ALA A 422 -11.48 26.88 3.14
N ASP A 423 -10.46 27.33 3.86
CA ASP A 423 -10.08 26.71 5.14
C ASP A 423 -11.12 27.11 6.23
N PRO A 424 -11.89 26.15 6.79
CA PRO A 424 -12.88 26.47 7.82
C PRO A 424 -12.27 27.00 9.12
N GLN A 425 -10.98 26.72 9.37
CA GLN A 425 -10.25 27.09 10.58
C GLN A 425 -9.45 28.39 10.41
N GLN A 426 -9.18 28.83 9.17
CA GLN A 426 -8.49 30.08 8.88
C GLN A 426 -9.27 30.93 7.86
N PRO A 427 -10.14 31.84 8.31
CA PRO A 427 -10.78 32.80 7.41
C PRO A 427 -9.73 33.78 6.86
N GLY A 428 -9.37 33.64 5.59
CA GLY A 428 -8.37 34.49 4.91
C GLY A 428 -8.12 34.07 3.45
N PRO A 429 -7.21 34.75 2.72
CA PRO A 429 -6.84 34.39 1.35
C PRO A 429 -6.00 33.11 1.24
N ALA A 430 -5.57 32.55 2.37
CA ALA A 430 -4.93 31.24 2.45
C ALA A 430 -6.01 30.16 2.33
N GLY A 431 -5.96 29.39 1.24
CA GLY A 431 -6.91 28.32 0.94
C GLY A 431 -6.24 26.96 0.86
N GLN A 432 -7.04 25.91 1.00
CA GLN A 432 -6.63 24.57 0.63
C GLN A 432 -6.90 24.36 -0.85
N VAL A 433 -5.95 23.77 -1.57
CA VAL A 433 -6.15 23.37 -2.96
C VAL A 433 -6.08 21.87 -3.05
N VAL A 434 -7.08 21.26 -3.67
CA VAL A 434 -7.12 19.83 -3.95
C VAL A 434 -6.91 19.63 -5.45
N ILE A 435 -5.82 18.96 -5.81
CA ILE A 435 -5.55 18.54 -7.19
C ILE A 435 -6.01 17.09 -7.32
N HIS A 436 -7.15 16.87 -7.95
CA HIS A 436 -7.69 15.54 -8.22
C HIS A 436 -6.99 14.93 -9.43
N THR A 437 -6.11 13.97 -9.19
CA THR A 437 -5.22 13.37 -10.21
C THR A 437 -5.62 11.97 -10.64
N PHE A 438 -6.02 11.11 -9.69
CA PHE A 438 -6.29 9.68 -9.93
C PHE A 438 -5.12 8.94 -10.60
N TRP A 439 -3.87 9.34 -10.32
CA TRP A 439 -2.67 8.72 -10.89
C TRP A 439 -2.07 7.61 -10.01
N GLY A 440 -2.58 7.44 -8.79
CA GLY A 440 -2.05 6.51 -7.79
C GLY A 440 -0.86 7.08 -7.01
N GLY A 441 -0.66 6.59 -5.78
CA GLY A 441 0.37 7.06 -4.88
C GLY A 441 1.80 6.94 -5.44
N LYS A 442 2.04 5.99 -6.34
CA LYS A 442 3.36 5.80 -6.98
C LYS A 442 3.74 6.96 -7.90
N VAL A 443 2.77 7.76 -8.33
CA VAL A 443 2.97 8.97 -9.13
C VAL A 443 2.77 10.22 -8.27
N ASN A 444 1.71 10.24 -7.45
CA ASN A 444 1.39 11.40 -6.61
C ASN A 444 2.49 11.71 -5.59
N ARG A 445 3.11 10.70 -4.95
CA ARG A 445 4.20 10.90 -3.98
C ARG A 445 5.42 11.61 -4.61
N PRO A 446 6.06 11.09 -5.67
CA PRO A 446 7.18 11.80 -6.28
C PRO A 446 6.75 13.16 -6.87
N PHE A 447 5.54 13.27 -7.40
CA PHE A 447 5.03 14.54 -7.90
C PHE A 447 4.88 15.59 -6.79
N ALA A 448 4.39 15.20 -5.61
CA ALA A 448 4.32 16.06 -4.43
C ALA A 448 5.71 16.56 -4.01
N LEU A 449 6.70 15.67 -3.96
CA LEU A 449 8.09 16.04 -3.64
C LEU A 449 8.66 17.05 -4.65
N ALA A 450 8.39 16.84 -5.94
CA ALA A 450 8.83 17.75 -6.99
C ALA A 450 8.12 19.11 -6.91
N LEU A 451 6.82 19.13 -6.60
CA LEU A 451 6.06 20.38 -6.37
C LEU A 451 6.63 21.17 -5.20
N GLN A 452 6.97 20.52 -4.09
CA GLN A 452 7.59 21.16 -2.93
C GLN A 452 8.97 21.74 -3.24
N ALA A 453 9.78 21.03 -4.04
CA ALA A 453 11.06 21.52 -4.53
C ALA A 453 10.87 22.79 -5.39
N ALA A 454 10.02 22.69 -6.42
CA ALA A 454 9.80 23.77 -7.39
C ALA A 454 9.18 25.01 -6.75
N TRP A 455 8.26 24.82 -5.80
CA TRP A 455 7.69 25.90 -5.01
C TRP A 455 8.75 26.63 -4.20
N GLY A 456 9.61 25.88 -3.50
CA GLY A 456 10.69 26.45 -2.69
C GLY A 456 11.65 27.29 -3.51
N GLU A 457 12.01 26.82 -4.71
CA GLU A 457 12.87 27.55 -5.65
C GLU A 457 12.21 28.83 -6.17
N ARG A 458 10.91 28.78 -6.49
CA ARG A 458 10.23 29.90 -7.16
C ARG A 458 9.70 30.97 -6.19
N HIS A 459 9.25 30.57 -5.00
CA HIS A 459 8.50 31.47 -4.11
C HIS A 459 9.21 31.73 -2.78
N GLY A 460 10.22 30.93 -2.42
CA GLY A 460 10.89 31.02 -1.13
C GLY A 460 9.97 30.59 0.01
N GLY A 461 10.23 29.41 0.57
CA GLY A 461 9.42 28.84 1.66
C GLY A 461 9.05 27.39 1.41
N GLU A 462 8.37 26.77 2.38
CA GLU A 462 7.92 25.39 2.28
C GLU A 462 6.45 25.31 1.88
N LEU A 463 6.16 24.39 0.96
CA LEU A 463 4.82 24.04 0.55
C LEU A 463 4.37 22.81 1.35
N SER A 464 3.30 22.96 2.11
CA SER A 464 2.65 21.81 2.75
C SER A 464 1.86 21.06 1.69
N VAL A 465 2.27 19.82 1.42
CA VAL A 465 1.58 18.90 0.50
C VAL A 465 1.31 17.59 1.21
N VAL A 466 0.05 17.18 1.21
CA VAL A 466 -0.37 15.82 1.52
C VAL A 466 -0.73 15.14 0.20
N HIS A 467 -0.35 13.89 0.04
CA HIS A 467 -0.71 13.09 -1.12
C HIS A 467 -1.45 11.84 -0.68
N ASP A 468 -2.35 11.36 -1.54
CA ASP A 468 -2.87 10.00 -1.49
C ASP A 468 -2.88 9.39 -2.91
N ASP A 469 -3.67 8.33 -3.13
CA ASP A 469 -3.79 7.69 -4.44
C ASP A 469 -4.54 8.52 -5.49
N ASP A 470 -5.42 9.42 -5.06
CA ASP A 470 -6.41 10.07 -5.93
C ASP A 470 -6.18 11.57 -6.07
N CYS A 471 -5.50 12.19 -5.10
CA CYS A 471 -5.31 13.64 -5.07
C CYS A 471 -4.02 14.07 -4.37
N LEU A 472 -3.73 15.36 -4.54
CA LEU A 472 -2.82 16.14 -3.71
C LEU A 472 -3.60 17.23 -2.99
N ILE A 473 -3.35 17.41 -1.70
CA ILE A 473 -3.91 18.49 -0.89
C ILE A 473 -2.79 19.44 -0.53
N LEU A 474 -2.92 20.69 -0.94
CA LEU A 474 -1.93 21.74 -0.76
C LEU A 474 -2.48 22.82 0.16
N SER A 475 -1.65 23.28 1.10
CA SER A 475 -1.95 24.48 1.89
C SER A 475 -1.16 25.65 1.33
N LEU A 476 -1.86 26.61 0.71
CA LEU A 476 -1.22 27.74 0.05
C LEU A 476 -1.31 29.01 0.89
N PRO A 477 -0.28 29.87 0.89
CA PRO A 477 -0.30 31.15 1.60
C PRO A 477 -1.21 32.21 0.94
N GLY A 478 -1.71 31.94 -0.27
CA GLY A 478 -2.58 32.82 -1.03
C GLY A 478 -3.16 32.11 -2.25
N GLU A 479 -3.98 32.82 -3.03
CA GLU A 479 -4.52 32.29 -4.28
C GLU A 479 -3.42 32.09 -5.33
N VAL A 480 -3.35 30.88 -5.89
CA VAL A 480 -2.45 30.53 -6.99
C VAL A 480 -3.27 29.89 -8.09
N ALA A 481 -3.06 30.32 -9.34
CA ALA A 481 -3.79 29.77 -10.47
C ALA A 481 -3.42 28.29 -10.71
N ALA A 482 -4.41 27.47 -11.09
CA ALA A 482 -4.20 26.05 -11.40
C ALA A 482 -3.09 25.82 -12.45
N GLY A 483 -3.07 26.63 -13.52
CA GLY A 483 -2.04 26.55 -14.56
C GLY A 483 -0.64 26.93 -14.06
N GLU A 484 -0.56 27.79 -13.04
CA GLU A 484 0.71 28.11 -12.39
C GLU A 484 1.20 26.92 -11.56
N LEU A 485 0.34 26.31 -10.73
CA LEU A 485 0.67 25.14 -9.91
C LEU A 485 1.13 23.95 -10.76
N LEU A 486 0.34 23.59 -11.78
CA LEU A 486 0.67 22.48 -12.68
C LEU A 486 1.88 22.78 -13.57
N GLY A 487 2.20 24.06 -13.79
CA GLY A 487 3.36 24.51 -14.56
C GLY A 487 4.67 24.54 -13.79
N LEU A 488 4.65 24.36 -12.46
CA LEU A 488 5.85 24.39 -11.60
C LEU A 488 6.80 23.22 -11.90
N VAL A 489 6.26 22.05 -12.20
CA VAL A 489 7.04 20.83 -12.43
C VAL A 489 6.95 20.48 -13.91
N ARG A 490 8.09 20.54 -14.61
CA ARG A 490 8.19 20.13 -16.00
C ARG A 490 8.87 18.77 -16.12
N PRO A 491 8.58 17.98 -17.16
CA PRO A 491 9.23 16.68 -17.35
C PRO A 491 10.75 16.75 -17.33
N GLU A 492 11.33 17.83 -17.85
CA GLU A 492 12.77 18.01 -17.97
C GLU A 492 13.45 18.32 -16.63
N SER A 493 12.74 18.96 -15.69
CA SER A 493 13.26 19.32 -14.36
C SER A 493 12.91 18.30 -13.27
N LEU A 494 12.04 17.33 -13.56
CA LEU A 494 11.52 16.39 -12.56
C LEU A 494 12.63 15.66 -11.79
N GLU A 495 13.64 15.13 -12.49
CA GLU A 495 14.70 14.36 -11.83
C GLU A 495 15.56 15.25 -10.91
N GLU A 496 15.84 16.47 -11.32
CA GLU A 496 16.60 17.45 -10.52
C GLU A 496 15.82 17.84 -9.25
N LEU A 497 14.54 18.19 -9.41
CA LEU A 497 13.64 18.55 -8.29
C LEU A 497 13.52 17.42 -7.28
N LEU A 498 13.36 16.18 -7.76
CA LEU A 498 13.32 14.99 -6.90
C LEU A 498 14.63 14.80 -6.15
N ARG A 499 15.78 14.92 -6.82
CA ARG A 499 17.10 14.77 -6.18
C ARG A 499 17.34 15.83 -5.12
N ALA A 500 16.90 17.06 -5.37
CA ALA A 500 17.05 18.18 -4.44
C ALA A 500 16.31 17.94 -3.11
N ARG A 501 15.17 17.24 -3.14
CA ARG A 501 14.34 17.01 -1.94
C ARG A 501 14.46 15.62 -1.34
N LEU A 502 14.59 14.57 -2.14
CA LEU A 502 14.49 13.18 -1.69
C LEU A 502 15.37 12.88 -0.47
N ALA A 503 16.62 13.33 -0.48
CA ALA A 503 17.59 13.05 0.58
C ALA A 503 17.18 13.62 1.96
N ALA A 504 16.33 14.66 1.98
CA ALA A 504 15.84 15.29 3.20
C ALA A 504 14.50 14.72 3.69
N THR A 505 13.90 13.79 2.95
CA THR A 505 12.57 13.24 3.29
C THR A 505 12.64 12.13 4.34
N GLY A 506 11.59 12.00 5.16
CA GLY A 506 11.42 10.85 6.06
C GLY A 506 11.35 9.53 5.29
N PHE A 507 10.79 9.54 4.08
CA PHE A 507 10.78 8.38 3.17
C PHE A 507 12.20 7.89 2.86
N TRP A 508 13.14 8.78 2.55
CA TRP A 508 14.53 8.39 2.31
C TRP A 508 15.20 7.88 3.59
N GLY A 509 15.00 8.57 4.72
CA GLY A 509 15.52 8.14 6.02
C GLY A 509 15.09 6.72 6.40
N ALA A 510 13.79 6.43 6.27
CA ALA A 510 13.21 5.12 6.57
C ALA A 510 13.66 4.01 5.61
N ARG A 511 14.03 4.34 4.36
CA ARG A 511 14.56 3.38 3.37
C ARG A 511 16.07 3.20 3.42
N PHE A 512 16.79 4.19 3.94
CA PHE A 512 18.23 4.14 4.13
C PHE A 512 18.62 3.34 5.38
N ARG A 513 17.79 3.40 6.43
CA ARG A 513 17.87 2.52 7.61
C ARG A 513 17.60 1.07 7.21
#